data_AF-A0A6G9XNS8-F1
#
_entry.id   AF-A0A6G9XNS8-F1
#
_cell.length_a   1.000
_cell.length_b   1.000
_cell.length_c   1.000
_cell.angle_alpha   90.00
_cell.angle_beta   90.00
_cell.angle_gamma   90.00
#
_symmetry.space_group_name_H-M   'P 1'
#
loop_
_entity.id
_entity.type
_entity.pdbx_description
1 polymer ?
#
loop_
_entity_poly.entity_id
_entity_poly.type
_entity_poly.pdbx_seq_one_letter_code
_entity_poly.pdbx_strand_id
1 'polypeptide(L)'
;MIADPAAADMSVNNQFFAADHAHVGQQIGTQHNFVEHKETIYHTSPDDSPDQMHIVARAHLDGGNPRAAEDILRTLHHKGHATPERAYLYVLSILSDRSYGDVTAEQTNEIENATRVVAGEGPGEWQDALDVVNRLLRYAHAEYSEGAVDDEFATALTMFGALSVGRQDEIDTHLSRIVSGAVHEKLAAKRKYQVAEQRMSADRIGRAWKFFEADPLPPGLWVTAPMPATTVDWRDAILGSMATVAAMTVMLTGEITAVLVLVLPLVVAGFFVAVRCMTVWQTHSRYVRSVLAHREPQPDQLEGRFDRLIDQCFREGNHVHLWESSEGYRGYLKRRLQCQYGPYQCHPFELQWLIRWHASRIGRGYDYPTARPADAQRAANSRIFGAMAWLVALVASALAGGFWAFVGAFPVRWTRRR
;
A
#
# COMPACT_ATOMS: atom_id res chain seq x y z
N MET A 1 -24.96 41.39 -20.87
CA MET A 1 -25.30 40.59 -22.08
C MET A 1 -26.77 40.83 -22.36
N ILE A 2 -27.05 41.53 -23.46
CA ILE A 2 -28.40 41.83 -23.94
C ILE A 2 -28.73 40.74 -24.96
N ALA A 3 -29.79 39.97 -24.73
CA ALA A 3 -30.26 38.96 -25.67
C ALA A 3 -31.07 39.65 -26.78
N ASP A 4 -30.74 39.32 -28.03
CA ASP A 4 -31.35 39.86 -29.24
C ASP A 4 -32.63 39.08 -29.59
N PRO A 5 -33.83 39.71 -29.63
CA PRO A 5 -35.10 39.02 -29.79
C PRO A 5 -35.48 38.67 -31.25
N ALA A 6 -34.55 38.73 -32.20
CA ALA A 6 -34.84 38.58 -33.64
C ALA A 6 -34.78 37.13 -34.20
N ALA A 7 -34.57 36.09 -33.39
CA ALA A 7 -34.34 34.71 -33.88
C ALA A 7 -35.54 33.75 -33.76
N ALA A 8 -36.75 34.25 -33.54
CA ALA A 8 -37.95 33.42 -33.54
C ALA A 8 -38.73 33.68 -34.85
N ASP A 9 -38.57 32.77 -35.82
CA ASP A 9 -39.60 32.26 -36.75
C ASP A 9 -39.05 31.89 -38.15
N MET A 10 -38.09 30.96 -38.20
CA MET A 10 -37.73 30.25 -39.43
C MET A 10 -38.24 28.80 -39.36
N SER A 11 -39.48 28.61 -39.77
CA SER A 11 -40.06 27.29 -40.04
C SER A 11 -39.44 26.69 -41.30
N VAL A 12 -38.49 25.76 -41.14
CA VAL A 12 -37.90 25.00 -42.26
C VAL A 12 -38.79 23.78 -42.52
N ASN A 13 -39.58 23.84 -43.60
CA ASN A 13 -40.48 22.77 -43.99
C ASN A 13 -39.81 21.86 -45.03
N ASN A 14 -39.09 20.84 -44.60
CA ASN A 14 -38.44 19.87 -45.48
C ASN A 14 -39.31 18.63 -45.64
N GLN A 15 -40.04 18.54 -46.76
CA GLN A 15 -40.74 17.32 -47.18
C GLN A 15 -39.93 16.61 -48.26
N PHE A 16 -39.63 15.33 -48.05
CA PHE A 16 -39.04 14.45 -49.05
C PHE A 16 -40.05 13.37 -49.42
N PHE A 17 -40.29 13.20 -50.71
CA PHE A 17 -41.06 12.08 -51.26
C PHE A 17 -40.10 11.08 -51.89
N ALA A 18 -40.05 9.87 -51.33
CA ALA A 18 -39.40 8.73 -51.96
C ALA A 18 -40.48 7.86 -52.62
N ALA A 19 -40.32 7.56 -53.91
CA ALA A 19 -41.21 6.67 -54.67
C ALA A 19 -40.44 5.41 -55.11
N ASP A 20 -41.20 4.38 -55.49
CA ASP A 20 -40.74 3.06 -55.95
C ASP A 20 -39.94 2.25 -54.90
N HIS A 21 -38.63 2.10 -55.12
CA HIS A 21 -37.69 1.32 -54.31
C HIS A 21 -36.57 2.18 -53.68
N ALA A 22 -36.73 3.50 -53.70
CA ALA A 22 -35.75 4.41 -53.12
C ALA A 22 -35.81 4.36 -51.58
N HIS A 23 -34.70 3.98 -50.97
CA HIS A 23 -34.52 3.93 -49.51
C HIS A 23 -33.74 5.17 -49.09
N VAL A 24 -34.36 6.02 -48.26
CA VAL A 24 -33.66 7.13 -47.61
C VAL A 24 -32.89 6.53 -46.43
N GLY A 25 -31.57 6.35 -46.61
CA GLY A 25 -30.73 5.71 -45.61
C GLY A 25 -30.57 6.49 -44.29
N GLN A 26 -30.66 7.82 -44.34
CA GLN A 26 -30.65 8.67 -43.14
C GLN A 26 -31.14 10.08 -43.50
N GLN A 27 -32.04 10.65 -42.71
CA GLN A 27 -32.45 12.05 -42.81
C GLN A 27 -32.06 12.75 -41.51
N ILE A 28 -31.06 13.63 -41.55
CA ILE A 28 -30.55 14.35 -40.37
C ILE A 28 -31.13 15.78 -40.40
N GLY A 29 -32.09 16.06 -39.52
CA GLY A 29 -32.54 17.43 -39.25
C GLY A 29 -31.58 18.12 -38.30
N THR A 30 -31.28 19.41 -38.52
CA THR A 30 -30.44 20.20 -37.61
C THR A 30 -31.10 20.33 -36.24
N GLN A 31 -30.62 19.59 -35.23
CA GLN A 31 -30.98 19.75 -33.82
C GLN A 31 -29.83 20.41 -33.06
N HIS A 32 -30.09 21.60 -32.49
CA HIS A 32 -29.15 22.29 -31.62
C HIS A 32 -29.16 21.65 -30.22
N ASN A 33 -27.97 21.41 -29.65
CA ASN A 33 -27.68 20.99 -28.26
C ASN A 33 -27.89 19.53 -27.83
N PHE A 34 -27.47 18.54 -28.62
CA PHE A 34 -27.13 17.22 -28.08
C PHE A 34 -25.80 16.71 -28.65
N VAL A 35 -24.96 16.11 -27.81
CA VAL A 35 -23.74 15.42 -28.23
C VAL A 35 -24.15 14.01 -28.66
N GLU A 36 -24.58 13.86 -29.91
CA GLU A 36 -24.80 12.54 -30.51
C GLU A 36 -23.45 11.81 -30.61
N HIS A 37 -23.28 10.78 -29.79
CA HIS A 37 -22.25 9.78 -30.04
C HIS A 37 -22.77 8.91 -31.18
N LYS A 38 -22.13 8.92 -32.36
CA LYS A 38 -22.46 8.10 -33.55
C LYS A 38 -23.34 6.88 -33.24
N GLU A 39 -24.66 7.04 -33.21
CA GLU A 39 -25.57 5.92 -33.03
C GLU A 39 -25.65 5.21 -34.37
N THR A 40 -24.93 4.09 -34.49
CA THR A 40 -25.06 3.22 -35.64
C THR A 40 -26.32 2.40 -35.43
N ILE A 41 -27.41 2.77 -36.11
CA ILE A 41 -28.66 2.00 -36.08
C ILE A 41 -28.44 0.75 -36.93
N TYR A 42 -28.38 -0.40 -36.29
CA TYR A 42 -28.28 -1.68 -36.99
C TYR A 42 -29.69 -2.15 -37.35
N HIS A 43 -29.96 -2.31 -38.65
CA HIS A 43 -31.17 -2.97 -39.14
C HIS A 43 -30.80 -4.38 -39.59
N THR A 44 -31.57 -5.37 -39.15
CA THR A 44 -31.50 -6.75 -39.66
C THR A 44 -32.74 -7.04 -40.50
N SER A 45 -32.52 -7.63 -41.68
CA SER A 45 -33.57 -8.19 -42.51
C SER A 45 -33.68 -9.70 -42.25
N PRO A 46 -34.88 -10.30 -42.27
CA PRO A 46 -35.06 -11.76 -42.16
C PRO A 46 -34.31 -12.58 -43.23
N ASP A 47 -33.98 -11.93 -44.36
CA ASP A 47 -33.28 -12.49 -45.52
C ASP A 47 -31.75 -12.28 -45.47
N ASP A 48 -31.23 -11.64 -44.42
CA ASP A 48 -29.79 -11.44 -44.26
C ASP A 48 -29.06 -12.78 -44.10
N SER A 49 -27.82 -12.83 -44.61
CA SER A 49 -26.97 -14.01 -44.44
C SER A 49 -26.70 -14.29 -42.95
N PRO A 50 -26.53 -15.58 -42.55
CA PRO A 50 -26.25 -15.93 -41.15
C PRO A 50 -25.02 -15.20 -40.56
N ASP A 51 -24.00 -14.93 -41.39
CA ASP A 51 -22.78 -14.25 -40.97
C ASP A 51 -23.01 -12.75 -40.75
N GLN A 52 -23.86 -12.11 -41.58
CA GLN A 52 -24.25 -10.72 -41.37
C GLN A 52 -25.08 -10.57 -40.09
N MET A 53 -26.05 -11.48 -39.87
CA MET A 53 -26.83 -11.50 -38.63
C MET A 53 -25.93 -11.69 -37.40
N HIS A 54 -24.90 -12.54 -37.49
CA HIS A 54 -23.91 -12.74 -36.43
C HIS A 54 -23.14 -11.45 -36.09
N ILE A 55 -22.65 -10.73 -37.11
CA ILE A 55 -21.92 -9.47 -36.92
C ILE A 55 -22.82 -8.44 -36.23
N VAL A 56 -24.08 -8.33 -36.65
CA VAL A 56 -25.04 -7.38 -36.06
C VAL A 56 -25.39 -7.76 -34.61
N ALA A 57 -25.62 -9.05 -34.34
CA ALA A 57 -25.86 -9.52 -32.98
C ALA A 57 -24.69 -9.21 -32.03
N ARG A 58 -23.45 -9.43 -32.50
CA ARG A 58 -22.25 -9.10 -31.73
C ARG A 58 -22.14 -7.60 -31.47
N ALA A 59 -22.39 -6.77 -32.48
CA ALA A 59 -22.38 -5.33 -32.33
C ALA A 59 -23.45 -4.83 -31.33
N HIS A 60 -24.63 -5.46 -31.30
CA HIS A 60 -25.64 -5.19 -30.29
C HIS A 60 -25.18 -5.58 -28.88
N LEU A 61 -24.54 -6.73 -28.72
CA LEU A 61 -24.04 -7.19 -27.43
C LEU A 61 -22.93 -6.27 -26.90
N ASP A 62 -21.94 -5.95 -27.75
CA ASP A 62 -20.86 -5.00 -27.45
C ASP A 62 -21.38 -3.58 -27.16
N GLY A 63 -22.48 -3.20 -27.81
CA GLY A 63 -23.17 -1.92 -27.61
C GLY A 63 -24.08 -1.87 -26.39
N GLY A 64 -24.16 -2.93 -25.58
CA GLY A 64 -24.99 -2.98 -24.38
C GLY A 64 -26.49 -3.12 -24.66
N ASN A 65 -26.87 -3.68 -25.81
CA ASN A 65 -28.25 -4.05 -26.14
C ASN A 65 -28.39 -5.59 -26.27
N PRO A 66 -28.33 -6.32 -25.15
CA PRO A 66 -28.32 -7.78 -25.18
C PRO A 66 -29.63 -8.40 -25.66
N ARG A 67 -30.77 -7.70 -25.52
CA ARG A 67 -32.09 -8.24 -25.93
C ARG A 67 -32.23 -8.30 -27.44
N ALA A 68 -31.79 -7.26 -28.15
CA ALA A 68 -31.72 -7.30 -29.61
C ALA A 68 -30.76 -8.39 -30.10
N ALA A 69 -29.62 -8.56 -29.43
CA ALA A 69 -28.67 -9.63 -29.74
C ALA A 69 -29.29 -11.03 -29.52
N GLU A 70 -30.01 -11.23 -28.41
CA GLU A 70 -30.71 -12.48 -28.05
C GLU A 70 -31.70 -12.89 -29.13
N ASP A 71 -32.54 -11.97 -29.62
CA ASP A 71 -33.55 -12.29 -30.64
C ASP A 71 -32.91 -12.72 -31.98
N ILE A 72 -31.84 -12.04 -32.39
CA ILE A 72 -31.09 -12.39 -33.61
C ILE A 72 -30.40 -13.75 -33.45
N LEU A 73 -29.74 -13.99 -32.33
CA LEU A 73 -29.01 -15.23 -32.04
C LEU A 73 -29.96 -16.41 -31.84
N ARG A 74 -31.11 -16.21 -31.20
CA ARG A 74 -32.19 -17.20 -31.09
C ARG A 74 -32.65 -17.64 -32.47
N THR A 75 -32.86 -16.68 -33.38
CA THR A 75 -33.25 -16.97 -34.77
C THR A 75 -32.20 -17.81 -35.50
N LEU A 76 -30.91 -17.46 -35.36
CA LEU A 76 -29.81 -18.24 -35.93
C LEU A 76 -29.74 -19.65 -35.35
N HIS A 77 -29.95 -19.79 -34.04
CA HIS A 77 -29.97 -21.07 -33.35
C HIS A 77 -31.10 -21.97 -33.87
N HIS A 78 -32.34 -21.45 -33.96
CA HIS A 78 -33.49 -22.22 -34.47
C HIS A 78 -33.36 -22.60 -35.95
N LYS A 79 -32.71 -21.77 -36.77
CA LYS A 79 -32.43 -22.09 -38.19
C LYS A 79 -31.30 -23.13 -38.36
N GLY A 80 -30.70 -23.61 -37.27
CA GLY A 80 -29.64 -24.63 -37.32
C GLY A 80 -28.26 -24.08 -37.69
N HIS A 81 -28.05 -22.76 -37.58
CA HIS A 81 -26.77 -22.12 -37.84
C HIS A 81 -25.94 -21.93 -36.56
N ALA A 82 -26.04 -22.88 -35.64
CA ALA A 82 -25.31 -22.85 -34.37
C ALA A 82 -23.81 -23.13 -34.60
N THR A 83 -22.97 -22.32 -33.97
CA THR A 83 -21.52 -22.54 -33.84
C THR A 83 -21.15 -22.30 -32.37
N PRO A 84 -19.99 -22.79 -31.87
CA PRO A 84 -19.56 -22.55 -30.50
C PRO A 84 -19.54 -21.07 -30.13
N GLU A 85 -19.08 -20.20 -31.04
CA GLU A 85 -19.10 -18.74 -30.85
C GLU A 85 -20.55 -18.22 -30.73
N ARG A 86 -21.44 -18.62 -31.63
CA ARG A 86 -22.85 -18.17 -31.61
C ARG A 86 -23.59 -18.67 -30.37
N ALA A 87 -23.34 -19.90 -29.95
CA ALA A 87 -23.93 -20.47 -28.74
C ALA A 87 -23.43 -19.72 -27.50
N TYR A 88 -22.14 -19.42 -27.42
CA TYR A 88 -21.56 -18.61 -26.36
C TYR A 88 -22.17 -17.21 -26.29
N LEU A 89 -22.21 -16.47 -27.41
CA LEU A 89 -22.81 -15.13 -27.47
C LEU A 89 -24.31 -15.19 -27.16
N TYR A 90 -25.01 -16.24 -27.59
CA TYR A 90 -26.43 -16.42 -27.28
C TYR A 90 -26.64 -16.57 -25.78
N VAL A 91 -25.88 -17.44 -25.12
CA VAL A 91 -25.94 -17.60 -23.67
C VAL A 91 -25.62 -16.27 -22.97
N LEU A 92 -24.57 -15.54 -23.37
CA LEU A 92 -24.29 -14.23 -22.80
C LEU A 92 -25.44 -13.23 -22.99
N SER A 93 -26.10 -13.22 -24.14
CA SER A 93 -27.23 -12.32 -24.43
C SER A 93 -28.45 -12.62 -23.55
N ILE A 94 -28.73 -13.90 -23.27
CA ILE A 94 -29.79 -14.31 -22.33
C ILE A 94 -29.47 -13.75 -20.95
N LEU A 95 -28.25 -13.96 -20.47
CA LEU A 95 -27.80 -13.66 -19.11
C LEU A 95 -27.60 -12.16 -18.84
N SER A 96 -27.15 -11.41 -19.84
CA SER A 96 -26.82 -9.99 -19.71
C SER A 96 -28.03 -9.18 -19.25
N ASP A 97 -27.83 -8.23 -18.34
CA ASP A 97 -28.88 -7.41 -17.71
C ASP A 97 -29.94 -8.15 -16.87
N ARG A 98 -29.93 -9.49 -16.78
CA ARG A 98 -30.81 -10.25 -15.87
C ARG A 98 -30.11 -10.52 -14.54
N SER A 99 -30.85 -10.43 -13.44
CA SER A 99 -30.40 -11.03 -12.19
C SER A 99 -30.62 -12.54 -12.23
N TYR A 100 -29.95 -13.30 -11.36
CA TYR A 100 -30.14 -14.76 -11.30
C TYR A 100 -31.61 -15.16 -11.11
N GLY A 101 -32.37 -14.41 -10.29
CA GLY A 101 -33.79 -14.66 -10.05
C GLY A 101 -34.72 -14.35 -11.23
N ASP A 102 -34.26 -13.59 -12.22
CA ASP A 102 -35.03 -13.27 -13.43
C ASP A 102 -34.85 -14.32 -14.53
N VAL A 103 -33.91 -15.26 -14.36
CA VAL A 103 -33.67 -16.35 -15.33
C VAL A 103 -34.77 -17.40 -15.16
N THR A 104 -35.67 -17.48 -16.13
CA THR A 104 -36.81 -18.41 -16.09
C THR A 104 -36.38 -19.83 -16.43
N ALA A 105 -37.21 -20.82 -16.07
CA ALA A 105 -36.97 -22.22 -16.44
C ALA A 105 -36.89 -22.43 -17.97
N GLU A 106 -37.63 -21.63 -18.75
CA GLU A 106 -37.56 -21.63 -20.21
C GLU A 106 -36.18 -21.18 -20.70
N GLN A 107 -35.66 -20.07 -20.15
CA GLN A 107 -34.32 -19.57 -20.49
C GLN A 107 -33.22 -20.54 -20.07
N THR A 108 -33.35 -21.19 -18.91
CA THR A 108 -32.45 -22.26 -18.49
C THR A 108 -32.45 -23.41 -19.51
N ASN A 109 -33.62 -23.84 -19.98
CA ASN A 109 -33.73 -24.87 -21.02
C ASN A 109 -33.11 -24.41 -22.35
N GLU A 110 -33.26 -23.14 -22.73
CA GLU A 110 -32.62 -22.57 -23.91
C GLU A 110 -31.09 -22.58 -23.80
N ILE A 111 -30.53 -22.20 -22.64
CA ILE A 111 -29.08 -22.24 -22.36
C ILE A 111 -28.56 -23.68 -22.44
N GLU A 112 -29.25 -24.64 -21.81
CA GLU A 112 -28.88 -26.04 -21.87
C GLU A 112 -28.93 -26.59 -23.30
N ASN A 113 -29.97 -26.24 -24.06
CA ASN A 113 -30.09 -26.66 -25.45
C ASN A 113 -28.98 -26.07 -26.33
N ALA A 114 -28.70 -24.77 -26.19
CA ALA A 114 -27.62 -24.10 -26.92
C ALA A 114 -26.25 -24.73 -26.63
N THR A 115 -25.97 -25.04 -25.36
CA THR A 115 -24.74 -25.71 -24.94
C THR A 115 -24.66 -27.13 -25.50
N ARG A 116 -25.76 -27.90 -25.44
CA ARG A 116 -25.80 -29.29 -25.91
C ARG A 116 -25.55 -29.42 -27.41
N VAL A 117 -26.08 -28.49 -28.21
CA VAL A 117 -25.91 -28.48 -29.68
C VAL A 117 -24.43 -28.37 -30.08
N VAL A 118 -23.62 -27.64 -29.32
CA VAL A 118 -22.21 -27.40 -29.65
C VAL A 118 -21.21 -28.28 -28.88
N ALA A 119 -21.68 -29.12 -27.96
CA ALA A 119 -20.82 -29.98 -27.13
C ALA A 119 -19.98 -31.01 -27.93
N GLY A 120 -20.37 -31.32 -29.16
CA GLY A 120 -19.66 -32.24 -30.05
C GLY A 120 -18.65 -31.57 -30.99
N GLU A 121 -18.68 -30.24 -31.11
CA GLU A 121 -17.64 -29.50 -31.85
C GLU A 121 -16.41 -29.41 -30.95
N GLY A 122 -15.25 -29.84 -31.45
CA GLY A 122 -14.05 -30.07 -30.63
C GLY A 122 -13.56 -28.87 -29.81
N PRO A 123 -12.55 -29.08 -28.94
CA PRO A 123 -12.09 -28.07 -27.99
C PRO A 123 -11.65 -26.78 -28.70
N GLY A 124 -12.09 -25.64 -28.16
CA GLY A 124 -11.75 -24.31 -28.67
C GLY A 124 -12.07 -23.20 -27.68
N GLU A 125 -11.50 -22.01 -27.90
CA GLU A 125 -11.61 -20.86 -26.98
C GLU A 125 -13.05 -20.51 -26.62
N TRP A 126 -13.97 -20.59 -27.58
CA TRP A 126 -15.39 -20.30 -27.35
C TRP A 126 -16.09 -21.35 -26.50
N GLN A 127 -15.70 -22.61 -26.64
CA GLN A 127 -16.24 -23.71 -25.84
C GLN A 127 -15.70 -23.62 -24.40
N ASP A 128 -14.41 -23.33 -24.22
CA ASP A 128 -13.81 -23.09 -22.90
C ASP A 128 -14.50 -21.91 -22.19
N ALA A 129 -14.78 -20.82 -22.91
CA ALA A 129 -15.50 -19.67 -22.37
C ALA A 129 -16.95 -20.00 -22.01
N LEU A 130 -17.64 -20.79 -22.83
CA LEU A 130 -19.00 -21.27 -22.54
C LEU A 130 -19.03 -22.18 -21.31
N ASP A 131 -18.05 -23.08 -21.15
CA ASP A 131 -17.90 -23.93 -19.99
C ASP A 131 -17.67 -23.14 -18.69
N VAL A 132 -16.88 -22.06 -18.76
CA VAL A 132 -16.71 -21.13 -17.64
C VAL A 132 -18.04 -20.47 -17.26
N VAL A 133 -18.81 -19.97 -18.23
CA VAL A 133 -20.13 -19.37 -17.98
C VAL A 133 -21.08 -20.38 -17.32
N ASN A 134 -21.15 -21.60 -17.85
CA ASN A 134 -22.00 -22.65 -17.30
C ASN A 134 -21.62 -23.04 -15.86
N ARG A 135 -20.33 -23.12 -15.53
CA ARG A 135 -19.86 -23.37 -14.16
C ARG A 135 -20.15 -22.21 -13.22
N LEU A 136 -20.00 -20.97 -13.68
CA LEU A 136 -20.36 -19.79 -12.88
C LEU A 136 -21.88 -19.73 -12.62
N LEU A 137 -22.71 -20.11 -13.59
CA LEU A 137 -24.16 -20.22 -13.40
C LEU A 137 -24.56 -21.32 -12.41
N ARG A 138 -23.96 -22.51 -12.52
CA ARG A 138 -24.18 -23.60 -11.57
C ARG A 138 -23.76 -23.21 -10.16
N TYR A 139 -22.62 -22.54 -10.02
CA TYR A 139 -22.19 -21.99 -8.74
C TYR A 139 -23.19 -20.97 -8.19
N ALA A 140 -23.64 -20.01 -9.00
CA ALA A 140 -24.63 -19.02 -8.59
C ALA A 140 -25.96 -19.67 -8.16
N HIS A 141 -26.40 -20.73 -8.85
CA HIS A 141 -27.56 -21.53 -8.45
C HIS A 141 -27.37 -22.21 -7.08
N ALA A 142 -26.21 -22.85 -6.87
CA ALA A 142 -25.89 -23.52 -5.61
C ALA A 142 -25.78 -22.54 -4.43
N GLU A 143 -25.15 -21.39 -4.65
CA GLU A 143 -25.06 -20.29 -3.68
C GLU A 143 -26.46 -19.80 -3.27
N TYR A 144 -27.42 -19.73 -4.20
CA TYR A 144 -28.78 -19.29 -3.94
C TYR A 144 -29.65 -20.36 -3.23
N SER A 145 -29.45 -21.65 -3.55
CA SER A 145 -30.39 -22.72 -3.15
C SER A 145 -29.97 -23.49 -1.90
N GLU A 146 -28.71 -23.91 -1.80
CA GLU A 146 -28.28 -24.96 -0.85
C GLU A 146 -26.97 -24.63 -0.11
N GLY A 147 -26.34 -23.50 -0.43
CA GLY A 147 -25.02 -23.11 0.07
C GLY A 147 -23.91 -23.41 -0.93
N ALA A 148 -22.96 -22.50 -1.05
CA ALA A 148 -21.92 -22.54 -2.07
C ALA A 148 -20.98 -23.75 -1.93
N VAL A 149 -20.69 -24.42 -3.06
CA VAL A 149 -19.65 -25.45 -3.15
C VAL A 149 -18.35 -24.79 -3.62
N ASP A 150 -17.41 -24.59 -2.70
CA ASP A 150 -16.16 -23.86 -2.95
C ASP A 150 -15.29 -24.46 -4.08
N ASP A 151 -15.32 -25.79 -4.27
CA ASP A 151 -14.48 -26.49 -5.25
C ASP A 151 -14.88 -26.19 -6.71
N GLU A 152 -16.18 -26.06 -6.95
CA GLU A 152 -16.70 -25.74 -8.28
C GLU A 152 -16.32 -24.30 -8.68
N PHE A 153 -16.41 -23.38 -7.73
CA PHE A 153 -15.99 -22.01 -7.93
C PHE A 153 -14.48 -21.89 -8.19
N ALA A 154 -13.66 -22.60 -7.42
CA ALA A 154 -12.21 -22.60 -7.60
C ALA A 154 -11.82 -23.13 -9.00
N THR A 155 -12.53 -24.15 -9.48
CA THR A 155 -12.36 -24.67 -10.84
C THR A 155 -12.76 -23.64 -11.90
N ALA A 156 -13.94 -23.01 -11.76
CA ALA A 156 -14.41 -21.97 -12.66
C ALA A 156 -13.43 -20.77 -12.72
N LEU A 157 -12.91 -20.33 -11.57
CA LEU A 157 -11.94 -19.24 -11.47
C LEU A 157 -10.59 -19.58 -12.13
N THR A 158 -10.18 -20.84 -12.06
CA THR A 158 -8.97 -21.33 -12.72
C THR A 158 -9.14 -21.33 -14.23
N MET A 159 -10.26 -21.85 -14.73
CA MET A 159 -10.60 -21.83 -16.15
C MET A 159 -10.76 -20.40 -16.68
N PHE A 160 -11.47 -19.53 -15.95
CA PHE A 160 -11.63 -18.12 -16.29
C PHE A 160 -10.27 -17.42 -16.46
N GLY A 161 -9.34 -17.65 -15.53
CA GLY A 161 -7.99 -17.08 -15.62
C GLY A 161 -7.15 -17.65 -16.77
N ALA A 162 -7.54 -18.76 -17.40
CA ALA A 162 -6.86 -19.30 -18.58
C ALA A 162 -7.40 -18.72 -19.90
N LEU A 163 -8.59 -18.10 -19.89
CA LEU A 163 -9.19 -17.48 -21.06
C LEU A 163 -8.41 -16.25 -21.53
N SER A 164 -8.58 -15.87 -22.80
CA SER A 164 -8.07 -14.59 -23.30
C SER A 164 -8.74 -13.41 -22.60
N VAL A 165 -8.05 -12.27 -22.53
CA VAL A 165 -8.57 -11.07 -21.85
C VAL A 165 -9.89 -10.59 -22.47
N GLY A 166 -10.05 -10.71 -23.80
CA GLY A 166 -11.32 -10.38 -24.45
C GLY A 166 -12.49 -11.22 -23.93
N ARG A 167 -12.31 -12.54 -23.77
CA ARG A 167 -13.35 -13.42 -23.20
C ARG A 167 -13.62 -13.11 -21.73
N GLN A 168 -12.56 -12.84 -20.95
CA GLN A 168 -12.71 -12.48 -19.53
C GLN A 168 -13.55 -11.21 -19.37
N ASP A 169 -13.30 -10.20 -20.21
CA ASP A 169 -13.99 -8.91 -20.18
C ASP A 169 -15.48 -9.05 -20.53
N GLU A 170 -15.80 -9.85 -21.54
CA GLU A 170 -17.19 -10.11 -21.92
C GLU A 170 -17.95 -10.89 -20.83
N ILE A 171 -17.34 -11.92 -20.24
CA ILE A 171 -17.96 -12.67 -19.14
C ILE A 171 -18.18 -11.76 -17.93
N ASP A 172 -17.17 -11.00 -17.50
CA ASP A 172 -17.25 -10.06 -16.37
C ASP A 172 -18.37 -9.02 -16.58
N THR A 173 -18.48 -8.49 -17.80
CA THR A 173 -19.49 -7.50 -18.17
C THR A 173 -20.90 -8.08 -18.15
N HIS A 174 -21.13 -9.20 -18.83
CA HIS A 174 -22.48 -9.75 -19.02
C HIS A 174 -22.99 -10.55 -17.82
N LEU A 175 -22.10 -11.13 -17.00
CA LEU A 175 -22.50 -11.81 -15.75
C LEU A 175 -22.54 -10.86 -14.55
N SER A 176 -22.31 -9.55 -14.75
CA SER A 176 -22.23 -8.56 -13.67
C SER A 176 -23.41 -8.55 -12.70
N ARG A 177 -24.63 -8.87 -13.18
CA ARG A 177 -25.86 -8.92 -12.35
C ARG A 177 -26.22 -10.30 -11.82
N ILE A 178 -25.65 -11.36 -12.38
CA ILE A 178 -25.95 -12.74 -11.99
C ILE A 178 -25.06 -13.18 -10.83
N VAL A 179 -23.80 -12.78 -10.91
CA VAL A 179 -22.75 -13.21 -10.01
C VAL A 179 -22.67 -12.25 -8.82
N SER A 180 -22.48 -12.80 -7.62
CA SER A 180 -22.42 -12.00 -6.39
C SER A 180 -21.20 -11.06 -6.36
N GLY A 181 -21.28 -9.95 -5.62
CA GLY A 181 -20.18 -8.98 -5.53
C GLY A 181 -18.86 -9.58 -5.03
N ALA A 182 -18.93 -10.58 -4.16
CA ALA A 182 -17.75 -11.30 -3.67
C ALA A 182 -17.07 -12.14 -4.77
N VAL A 183 -17.85 -12.70 -5.69
CA VAL A 183 -17.28 -13.41 -6.83
C VAL A 183 -16.65 -12.42 -7.82
N HIS A 184 -17.28 -11.27 -8.08
CA HIS A 184 -16.67 -10.23 -8.91
C HIS A 184 -15.32 -9.78 -8.38
N GLU A 185 -15.19 -9.61 -7.07
CA GLU A 185 -13.90 -9.28 -6.47
C GLU A 185 -12.83 -10.35 -6.76
N LYS A 186 -13.21 -11.64 -6.72
CA LYS A 186 -12.30 -12.75 -7.03
C LYS A 186 -11.95 -12.82 -8.52
N LEU A 187 -12.92 -12.64 -9.42
CA LEU A 187 -12.69 -12.56 -10.88
C LEU A 187 -11.78 -11.37 -11.22
N ALA A 188 -12.06 -10.19 -10.65
CA ALA A 188 -11.25 -9.00 -10.81
C ALA A 188 -9.84 -9.18 -10.25
N ALA A 189 -9.68 -9.84 -9.09
CA ALA A 189 -8.37 -10.14 -8.52
C ALA A 189 -7.55 -11.08 -9.41
N LYS A 190 -8.17 -12.09 -10.02
CA LYS A 190 -7.53 -12.99 -10.99
C LYS A 190 -7.07 -12.23 -12.23
N ARG A 191 -7.94 -11.37 -12.77
CA ARG A 191 -7.68 -10.52 -13.95
C ARG A 191 -6.61 -9.46 -13.70
N LYS A 192 -6.55 -8.89 -12.49
CA LYS A 192 -5.63 -7.79 -12.13
C LYS A 192 -4.17 -8.08 -12.50
N TYR A 193 -3.70 -9.30 -12.28
CA TYR A 193 -2.32 -9.68 -12.58
C TYR A 193 -2.05 -9.71 -14.08
N GLN A 194 -2.95 -10.28 -14.87
CA GLN A 194 -2.81 -10.36 -16.32
C GLN A 194 -2.93 -8.98 -16.97
N VAL A 195 -3.87 -8.16 -16.50
CA VAL A 195 -4.00 -6.77 -16.97
C VAL A 195 -2.76 -5.96 -16.59
N ALA A 196 -2.20 -6.15 -15.39
CA ALA A 196 -0.95 -5.48 -15.02
C ALA A 196 0.20 -5.91 -15.95
N GLU A 197 0.38 -7.20 -16.19
CA GLU A 197 1.41 -7.73 -17.07
C GLU A 197 1.26 -7.23 -18.51
N GLN A 198 0.06 -7.33 -19.08
CA GLN A 198 -0.22 -6.83 -20.42
C GLN A 198 -0.06 -5.31 -20.53
N ARG A 199 -0.47 -4.56 -19.50
CA ARG A 199 -0.26 -3.10 -19.47
C ARG A 199 1.21 -2.74 -19.42
N MET A 200 2.09 -3.59 -18.90
CA MET A 200 3.54 -3.41 -18.89
C MET A 200 4.24 -4.01 -20.11
N SER A 201 3.53 -4.81 -20.91
CA SER A 201 4.07 -5.49 -22.09
C SER A 201 4.58 -4.52 -23.16
N ALA A 202 5.38 -5.06 -24.07
CA ALA A 202 5.97 -4.35 -25.20
C ALA A 202 6.82 -3.14 -24.80
N ASP A 203 7.60 -3.19 -23.71
CA ASP A 203 8.47 -2.09 -23.27
C ASP A 203 7.73 -0.74 -23.12
N ARG A 204 6.54 -0.80 -22.53
CA ARG A 204 5.77 0.43 -22.29
C ARG A 204 6.49 1.37 -21.33
N ILE A 205 7.27 0.84 -20.39
CA ILE A 205 8.05 1.62 -19.43
C ILE A 205 9.05 2.52 -20.17
N GLY A 206 9.77 1.99 -21.17
CA GLY A 206 10.68 2.80 -21.99
C GLY A 206 9.96 3.87 -22.82
N ARG A 207 8.82 3.52 -23.47
CA ARG A 207 8.09 4.44 -24.35
C ARG A 207 7.28 5.51 -23.62
N ALA A 208 6.72 5.17 -22.46
CA ALA A 208 5.74 5.97 -21.75
C ALA A 208 6.18 6.25 -20.30
N TRP A 209 7.49 6.41 -20.08
CA TRP A 209 8.12 6.58 -18.77
C TRP A 209 7.47 7.66 -17.89
N LYS A 210 6.91 8.72 -18.48
CA LYS A 210 6.21 9.79 -17.74
C LYS A 210 4.97 9.33 -16.97
N PHE A 211 4.39 8.19 -17.35
CA PHE A 211 3.21 7.60 -16.71
C PHE A 211 3.57 6.55 -15.65
N PHE A 212 4.86 6.29 -15.43
CA PHE A 212 5.32 5.33 -14.43
C PHE A 212 6.07 6.02 -13.31
N GLU A 213 5.94 5.47 -12.11
CA GLU A 213 6.82 5.84 -11.00
C GLU A 213 8.20 5.19 -11.23
N ALA A 214 9.26 5.91 -10.86
CA ALA A 214 10.62 5.36 -10.93
C ALA A 214 10.75 4.16 -9.98
N ASP A 215 11.61 3.21 -10.35
CA ASP A 215 11.91 2.05 -9.51
C ASP A 215 12.45 2.54 -8.15
N PRO A 216 11.79 2.24 -7.03
CA PRO A 216 12.15 2.79 -5.73
C PRO A 216 13.55 2.31 -5.29
N LEU A 217 14.46 3.26 -5.07
CA LEU A 217 15.76 2.95 -4.50
C LEU A 217 15.58 2.57 -3.02
N PRO A 218 16.16 1.46 -2.53
CA PRO A 218 15.97 1.02 -1.16
C PRO A 218 16.52 2.03 -0.14
N PRO A 219 15.98 2.02 1.11
CA PRO A 219 16.43 2.92 2.15
C PRO A 219 17.85 2.52 2.58
N GLY A 220 18.81 3.43 2.37
CA GLY A 220 20.18 3.20 2.80
C GLY A 220 20.36 3.50 4.29
N LEU A 221 21.45 2.99 4.85
CA LEU A 221 21.80 3.22 6.25
C LEU A 221 22.35 4.64 6.43
N TRP A 222 21.70 5.42 7.30
CA TRP A 222 22.19 6.75 7.67
C TRP A 222 23.07 6.67 8.91
N VAL A 223 24.37 6.91 8.74
CA VAL A 223 25.31 7.02 9.84
C VAL A 223 25.32 8.48 10.32
N THR A 224 24.80 8.72 11.52
CA THR A 224 24.89 10.04 12.15
C THR A 224 26.34 10.37 12.46
N ALA A 225 26.80 11.58 12.10
CA ALA A 225 28.14 12.03 12.46
C ALA A 225 28.34 11.94 13.99
N PRO A 226 29.49 11.43 14.46
CA PRO A 226 29.76 11.35 15.88
C PRO A 226 29.78 12.76 16.48
N MET A 227 29.04 12.94 17.58
CA MET A 227 29.07 14.20 18.31
C MET A 227 30.43 14.31 19.03
N PRO A 228 31.23 15.37 18.81
CA PRO A 228 32.50 15.53 19.49
C PRO A 228 32.26 15.65 21.01
N ALA A 229 33.14 15.02 21.80
CA ALA A 229 33.09 15.14 23.25
C ALA A 229 33.37 16.60 23.66
N THR A 230 32.55 17.14 24.56
CA THR A 230 32.75 18.51 25.06
C THR A 230 33.83 18.55 26.13
N THR A 231 34.41 19.73 26.39
CA THR A 231 35.40 19.92 27.48
C THR A 231 34.82 19.58 28.85
N VAL A 232 33.51 19.79 29.04
CA VAL A 232 32.78 19.43 30.26
C VAL A 232 32.71 17.91 30.42
N ASP A 233 32.42 17.16 29.35
CA ASP A 233 32.39 15.69 29.39
C ASP A 233 33.75 15.12 29.83
N TRP A 234 34.85 15.71 29.35
CA TRP A 234 36.21 15.31 29.72
C TRP A 234 36.53 15.61 31.18
N ARG A 235 36.18 16.81 31.67
CA ARG A 235 36.40 17.19 33.08
C ARG A 235 35.67 16.22 34.02
N ASP A 236 34.40 15.95 33.74
CA ASP A 236 33.58 15.10 34.60
C ASP A 236 34.07 13.64 34.57
N ALA A 237 34.54 13.16 33.41
CA ALA A 237 35.19 11.85 33.30
C ALA A 237 36.47 11.77 34.15
N ILE A 238 37.34 12.78 34.08
CA ILE A 238 38.59 12.84 34.86
C ILE A 238 38.28 12.83 36.37
N LEU A 239 37.37 13.69 36.83
CA LEU A 239 37.00 13.77 38.25
C LEU A 239 36.38 12.46 38.76
N GLY A 240 35.49 11.85 37.97
CA GLY A 240 34.90 10.55 38.30
C GLY A 240 35.95 9.44 38.39
N SER A 241 36.90 9.40 37.44
CA SER A 241 38.01 8.45 37.46
C SER A 241 38.91 8.64 38.68
N MET A 242 39.27 9.88 39.02
CA MET A 242 40.07 10.18 40.22
C MET A 242 39.37 9.72 41.51
N ALA A 243 38.07 10.03 41.65
CA ALA A 243 37.30 9.60 42.82
C ALA A 243 37.22 8.06 42.94
N THR A 244 37.07 7.36 41.81
CA THR A 244 37.02 5.89 41.77
C THR A 244 38.36 5.27 42.19
N VAL A 245 39.47 5.81 41.68
CA VAL A 245 40.82 5.37 42.06
C VAL A 245 41.07 5.61 43.55
N ALA A 246 40.72 6.79 44.08
CA ALA A 246 40.86 7.10 45.50
C ALA A 246 40.08 6.11 46.38
N ALA A 247 38.83 5.79 46.02
CA ALA A 247 38.01 4.81 46.73
C ALA A 247 38.61 3.39 46.68
N MET A 248 39.13 2.96 45.52
CA MET A 248 39.81 1.67 45.39
C MET A 248 41.09 1.60 46.23
N THR A 249 41.89 2.66 46.27
CA THR A 249 43.11 2.71 47.09
C THR A 249 42.79 2.56 48.58
N VAL A 250 41.80 3.29 49.08
CA VAL A 250 41.35 3.17 50.49
C VAL A 250 40.90 1.74 50.79
N MET A 251 40.16 1.11 49.87
CA MET A 251 39.69 -0.26 50.00
C MET A 251 40.83 -1.29 50.03
N LEU A 252 41.87 -1.11 49.21
CA LEU A 252 43.02 -2.02 49.14
C LEU A 252 43.98 -1.92 50.32
N THR A 253 44.04 -0.76 50.99
CA THR A 253 44.91 -0.54 52.16
C THR A 253 44.28 -0.97 53.49
N GLY A 254 42.99 -1.28 53.52
CA GLY A 254 42.28 -1.71 54.75
C GLY A 254 42.43 -3.20 55.03
N GLU A 255 42.35 -3.59 56.31
CA GLU A 255 42.28 -5.01 56.68
C GLU A 255 40.99 -5.65 56.13
N ILE A 256 41.13 -6.82 55.51
CA ILE A 256 40.02 -7.55 54.89
C ILE A 256 39.09 -8.06 56.00
N THR A 257 38.00 -7.32 56.27
CA THR A 257 36.95 -7.73 57.21
C THR A 257 35.86 -8.53 56.50
N ALA A 258 35.12 -9.38 57.23
CA ALA A 258 33.99 -10.14 56.66
C ALA A 258 32.92 -9.23 56.01
N VAL A 259 32.82 -7.98 56.45
CA VAL A 259 31.94 -6.95 55.86
C VAL A 259 32.39 -6.60 54.42
N LEU A 260 33.70 -6.56 54.15
CA LEU A 260 34.25 -6.27 52.83
C LEU A 260 33.83 -7.32 51.79
N VAL A 261 33.82 -8.59 52.18
CA VAL A 261 33.42 -9.72 51.32
C VAL A 261 31.95 -9.61 50.91
N LEU A 262 31.09 -9.08 51.79
CA LEU A 262 29.65 -8.91 51.52
C LEU A 262 29.36 -7.62 50.73
N VAL A 263 30.13 -6.55 50.95
CA VAL A 263 29.92 -5.25 50.29
C VAL A 263 30.52 -5.20 48.88
N LEU A 264 31.65 -5.86 48.63
CA LEU A 264 32.31 -5.92 47.32
C LEU A 264 31.37 -6.33 46.16
N PRO A 265 30.59 -7.43 46.23
CA PRO A 265 29.69 -7.80 45.13
C PRO A 265 28.59 -6.74 44.89
N LEU A 266 28.16 -6.04 45.94
CA LEU A 266 27.15 -4.98 45.85
C LEU A 266 27.71 -3.73 45.16
N VAL A 267 28.98 -3.38 45.44
CA VAL A 267 29.71 -2.33 44.73
C VAL A 267 29.88 -2.68 43.26
N VAL A 268 30.32 -3.91 42.94
CA VAL A 268 30.55 -4.36 41.56
C VAL A 268 29.23 -4.41 40.78
N ALA A 269 28.17 -4.96 41.36
CA ALA A 269 26.85 -5.03 40.73
C ALA A 269 26.25 -3.62 40.53
N GLY A 270 26.32 -2.76 41.55
CA GLY A 270 25.87 -1.37 41.47
C GLY A 270 26.61 -0.57 40.40
N PHE A 271 27.94 -0.70 40.34
CA PHE A 271 28.77 -0.08 39.31
C PHE A 271 28.42 -0.59 37.91
N PHE A 272 28.31 -1.91 37.72
CA PHE A 272 27.97 -2.50 36.43
C PHE A 272 26.61 -2.01 35.92
N VAL A 273 25.59 -2.00 36.78
CA VAL A 273 24.24 -1.50 36.43
C VAL A 273 24.30 -0.01 36.09
N ALA A 274 25.01 0.80 36.89
CA ALA A 274 25.16 2.22 36.64
C ALA A 274 25.83 2.50 35.29
N VAL A 275 26.94 1.83 34.97
CA VAL A 275 27.67 2.00 33.70
C VAL A 275 26.82 1.54 32.53
N ARG A 276 26.23 0.33 32.58
CA ARG A 276 25.36 -0.17 31.50
C ARG A 276 24.20 0.79 31.23
N CYS A 277 23.46 1.17 32.26
CA CYS A 277 22.32 2.09 32.10
C CYS A 277 22.77 3.48 31.63
N MET A 278 23.93 3.96 32.10
CA MET A 278 24.49 5.24 31.66
C MET A 278 24.88 5.20 30.19
N THR A 279 25.50 4.11 29.69
CA THR A 279 25.83 3.99 28.27
C THR A 279 24.59 4.02 27.38
N VAL A 280 23.54 3.27 27.74
CA VAL A 280 22.26 3.25 27.00
C VAL A 280 21.59 4.63 27.03
N TRP A 281 21.56 5.28 28.20
CA TRP A 281 21.00 6.62 28.33
C TRP A 281 21.80 7.67 27.55
N GLN A 282 23.13 7.62 27.62
CA GLN A 282 24.01 8.56 26.94
C GLN A 282 23.98 8.38 25.43
N THR A 283 23.98 7.15 24.92
CA THR A 283 23.86 6.89 23.48
C THR A 283 22.53 7.42 22.97
N HIS A 284 21.42 7.15 23.68
CA HIS A 284 20.11 7.70 23.32
C HIS A 284 20.06 9.23 23.41
N SER A 285 20.58 9.81 24.50
CA SER A 285 20.60 11.27 24.69
C SER A 285 21.43 11.97 23.62
N ARG A 286 22.61 11.42 23.28
CA ARG A 286 23.48 11.94 22.22
C ARG A 286 22.83 11.76 20.85
N TYR A 287 22.17 10.63 20.60
CA TYR A 287 21.40 10.42 19.37
C TYR A 287 20.31 11.47 19.23
N VAL A 288 19.46 11.67 20.25
CA VAL A 288 18.38 12.67 20.23
C VAL A 288 18.95 14.07 20.03
N ARG A 289 20.00 14.46 20.77
CA ARG A 289 20.65 15.75 20.58
C ARG A 289 21.24 15.91 19.19
N SER A 290 21.87 14.87 18.64
CA SER A 290 22.39 14.92 17.27
C SER A 290 21.26 15.14 16.27
N VAL A 291 20.15 14.41 16.39
CA VAL A 291 18.98 14.58 15.51
C VAL A 291 18.39 15.97 15.63
N LEU A 292 18.27 16.51 16.86
CA LEU A 292 17.75 17.85 17.11
C LEU A 292 18.68 18.96 16.59
N ALA A 293 20.00 18.84 16.79
CA ALA A 293 20.97 19.77 16.24
C ALA A 293 20.90 19.80 14.69
N HIS A 294 20.65 18.65 14.07
CA HIS A 294 20.42 18.56 12.62
C HIS A 294 19.00 18.97 12.19
N ARG A 295 18.17 19.53 13.07
CA ARG A 295 16.89 20.17 12.72
C ARG A 295 16.93 21.68 12.76
N GLU A 296 17.94 22.25 13.40
CA GLU A 296 18.07 23.70 13.42
C GLU A 296 18.19 24.22 11.99
N PRO A 297 17.39 25.23 11.61
CA PRO A 297 17.49 25.86 10.30
C PRO A 297 18.88 26.50 10.19
N GLN A 298 19.60 26.17 9.13
CA GLN A 298 20.93 26.73 8.89
C GLN A 298 20.78 27.87 7.89
N PRO A 299 21.27 29.09 8.20
CA PRO A 299 20.91 30.28 7.43
C PRO A 299 21.43 30.35 5.99
N ASP A 300 22.31 29.46 5.53
CA ASP A 300 22.98 29.59 4.21
C ASP A 300 23.11 28.26 3.45
N GLN A 301 22.05 27.46 3.40
CA GLN A 301 22.10 26.19 2.66
C GLN A 301 21.73 26.39 1.18
N LEU A 302 22.68 26.11 0.28
CA LEU A 302 22.42 26.04 -1.17
C LEU A 302 21.32 25.01 -1.45
N GLU A 303 20.33 25.39 -2.27
CA GLU A 303 19.22 24.51 -2.64
C GLU A 303 19.75 23.20 -3.24
N GLY A 304 19.47 22.10 -2.57
CA GLY A 304 19.85 20.75 -2.99
C GLY A 304 18.92 20.20 -4.07
N ARG A 305 19.38 19.16 -4.77
CA ARG A 305 18.62 18.47 -5.84
C ARG A 305 17.27 17.93 -5.33
N PHE A 306 17.21 17.52 -4.07
CA PHE A 306 16.04 16.90 -3.46
C PHE A 306 15.06 17.92 -2.86
N ASP A 307 15.44 19.20 -2.76
CA ASP A 307 14.74 20.17 -1.93
C ASP A 307 13.31 20.42 -2.41
N ARG A 308 13.16 20.63 -3.72
CA ARG A 308 11.84 20.83 -4.36
C ARG A 308 10.94 19.62 -4.21
N LEU A 309 11.49 18.41 -4.36
CA LEU A 309 10.72 17.17 -4.25
C LEU A 309 10.26 16.92 -2.81
N ILE A 310 11.12 17.19 -1.83
CA ILE A 310 10.77 17.11 -0.40
C ILE A 310 9.65 18.10 -0.10
N ASP A 311 9.81 19.36 -0.50
CA ASP A 311 8.79 20.37 -0.25
C ASP A 311 7.47 20.05 -0.96
N GLN A 312 7.51 19.55 -2.19
CA GLN A 312 6.32 19.10 -2.91
C GLN A 312 5.61 17.95 -2.18
N CYS A 313 6.33 16.88 -1.82
CA CYS A 313 5.73 15.72 -1.15
C CYS A 313 5.14 16.10 0.22
N PHE A 314 5.77 17.02 0.96
CA PHE A 314 5.22 17.51 2.22
C PHE A 314 4.00 18.41 2.01
N ARG A 315 3.91 19.19 0.92
CA ARG A 315 2.69 19.94 0.58
C ARG A 315 1.54 19.01 0.17
N GLU A 316 1.85 17.93 -0.56
CA GLU A 316 0.86 16.93 -0.96
C GLU A 316 0.36 16.10 0.24
N GLY A 317 1.25 15.77 1.17
CA GLY A 317 0.96 14.86 2.28
C GLY A 317 0.44 15.52 3.57
N ASN A 318 0.63 16.84 3.76
CA ASN A 318 0.21 17.53 4.98
C ASN A 318 -0.89 18.58 4.73
N HIS A 319 -1.85 18.64 5.64
CA HIS A 319 -2.76 19.77 5.76
C HIS A 319 -1.98 21.05 6.13
N VAL A 320 -2.41 22.19 5.58
CA VAL A 320 -1.75 23.52 5.62
C VAL A 320 -1.16 23.88 7.00
N HIS A 321 -1.80 23.44 8.08
CA HIS A 321 -1.43 23.72 9.47
C HIS A 321 -0.11 23.09 9.94
N LEU A 322 0.40 22.05 9.26
CA LEU A 322 1.65 21.35 9.64
C LEU A 322 2.87 21.80 8.82
N TRP A 323 2.69 22.77 7.91
CA TRP A 323 3.78 23.22 7.05
C TRP A 323 4.91 23.89 7.84
N GLU A 324 4.54 24.77 8.78
CA GLU A 324 5.48 25.49 9.65
C GLU A 324 6.11 24.55 10.68
N SER A 325 5.32 23.68 11.32
CA SER A 325 5.82 22.73 12.32
C SER A 325 6.79 21.68 11.74
N SER A 326 6.69 21.40 10.43
CA SER A 326 7.56 20.44 9.75
C SER A 326 8.85 21.05 9.19
N GLU A 327 9.07 22.37 9.29
CA GLU A 327 10.22 23.05 8.68
C GLU A 327 11.57 22.44 9.10
N GLY A 328 11.80 22.28 10.41
CA GLY A 328 13.04 21.69 10.92
C GLY A 328 13.24 20.25 10.48
N TYR A 329 12.15 19.48 10.31
CA TYR A 329 12.25 18.10 9.82
C TYR A 329 12.50 18.02 8.32
N ARG A 330 11.88 18.90 7.52
CA ARG A 330 12.16 19.01 6.09
C ARG A 330 13.63 19.39 5.87
N GLY A 331 14.16 20.36 6.61
CA GLY A 331 15.58 20.72 6.59
C GLY A 331 16.50 19.54 6.95
N TYR A 332 16.16 18.79 8.01
CA TYR A 332 16.85 17.55 8.36
C TYR A 332 16.85 16.53 7.21
N LEU A 333 15.69 16.28 6.59
CA LEU A 333 15.54 15.29 5.53
C LEU A 333 16.30 15.70 4.26
N LYS A 334 16.26 17.00 3.89
CA LYS A 334 17.05 17.57 2.79
C LYS A 334 18.53 17.28 2.96
N ARG A 335 19.11 17.63 4.12
CA ARG A 335 20.52 17.34 4.46
C ARG A 335 20.83 15.85 4.41
N ARG A 336 19.99 15.04 5.07
CA ARG A 336 20.18 13.60 5.13
C ARG A 336 20.23 12.98 3.74
N LEU A 337 19.21 13.24 2.90
CA LEU A 337 19.14 12.65 1.56
C LEU A 337 20.27 13.17 0.67
N GLN A 338 20.64 14.45 0.79
CA GLN A 338 21.77 15.01 0.05
C GLN A 338 23.09 14.34 0.43
N CYS A 339 23.38 14.14 1.71
CA CYS A 339 24.60 13.47 2.16
C CYS A 339 24.60 11.97 1.82
N GLN A 340 23.45 11.31 1.94
CA GLN A 340 23.34 9.87 1.78
C GLN A 340 23.33 9.44 0.31
N TYR A 341 22.64 10.20 -0.55
CA TYR A 341 22.38 9.83 -1.93
C TYR A 341 23.02 10.77 -2.95
N GLY A 342 23.48 11.95 -2.55
CA GLY A 342 24.18 12.90 -3.43
C GLY A 342 25.35 12.30 -4.22
N PRO A 343 26.21 11.46 -3.61
CA PRO A 343 27.32 10.84 -4.33
C PRO A 343 26.91 9.83 -5.41
N TYR A 344 25.75 9.18 -5.28
CA TYR A 344 25.32 8.07 -6.14
C TYR A 344 24.64 8.50 -7.44
N GLN A 345 24.55 9.83 -7.69
CA GLN A 345 23.87 10.41 -8.86
C GLN A 345 22.44 9.90 -9.10
N CYS A 346 21.75 9.39 -8.08
CA CYS A 346 20.41 8.82 -8.22
C CYS A 346 19.38 9.87 -8.68
N HIS A 347 18.33 9.40 -9.35
CA HIS A 347 17.26 10.28 -9.78
C HIS A 347 16.37 10.64 -8.58
N PRO A 348 15.98 11.92 -8.36
CA PRO A 348 15.17 12.30 -7.20
C PRO A 348 13.87 11.50 -7.02
N PHE A 349 13.20 11.16 -8.14
CA PHE A 349 11.97 10.38 -8.13
C PHE A 349 12.13 8.95 -7.59
N GLU A 350 13.33 8.34 -7.66
CA GLU A 350 13.59 7.02 -7.06
C GLU A 350 13.49 7.04 -5.53
N LEU A 351 13.62 8.22 -4.92
CA LEU A 351 13.46 8.44 -3.47
C LEU A 351 12.10 9.05 -3.11
N GLN A 352 11.22 9.30 -4.08
CA GLN A 352 9.92 9.93 -3.84
C GLN A 352 9.07 9.12 -2.87
N TRP A 353 9.08 7.78 -2.99
CA TRP A 353 8.36 6.89 -2.08
C TRP A 353 8.82 7.07 -0.62
N LEU A 354 10.14 7.20 -0.39
CA LEU A 354 10.73 7.36 0.93
C LEU A 354 10.37 8.72 1.52
N ILE A 355 10.39 9.77 0.70
CA ILE A 355 9.98 11.11 1.08
C ILE A 355 8.48 11.14 1.41
N ARG A 356 7.62 10.55 0.59
CA ARG A 356 6.18 10.42 0.83
C ARG A 356 5.90 9.64 2.12
N TRP A 357 6.66 8.57 2.38
CA TRP A 357 6.56 7.82 3.64
C TRP A 357 6.87 8.72 4.85
N HIS A 358 7.93 9.53 4.77
CA HIS A 358 8.28 10.49 5.82
C HIS A 358 7.21 11.58 6.00
N ALA A 359 6.66 12.12 4.90
CA ALA A 359 5.59 13.11 4.93
C ALA A 359 4.32 12.54 5.57
N SER A 360 3.87 11.35 5.13
CA SER A 360 2.71 10.63 5.69
C SER A 360 2.87 10.34 7.18
N ARG A 361 4.09 10.05 7.63
CA ARG A 361 4.38 9.77 9.05
C ARG A 361 4.22 11.03 9.90
N ILE A 362 4.72 12.17 9.44
CA ILE A 362 4.49 13.46 10.11
C ILE A 362 3.00 13.83 10.11
N GLY A 363 2.30 13.64 8.99
CA GLY A 363 0.86 13.91 8.91
C GLY A 363 0.01 13.08 9.88
N ARG A 364 0.47 11.86 10.20
CA ARG A 364 -0.15 10.99 11.22
C ARG A 364 0.23 11.35 12.67
N GLY A 365 0.95 12.45 12.90
CA GLY A 365 1.35 12.90 14.23
C GLY A 365 2.46 12.07 14.87
N TYR A 366 3.20 11.27 14.09
CA TYR A 366 4.37 10.60 14.62
C TYR A 366 5.50 11.60 14.80
N ASP A 367 5.75 11.97 16.05
CA ASP A 367 6.90 12.79 16.40
C ASP A 367 8.20 12.05 16.12
N TYR A 368 9.10 12.73 15.41
CA TYR A 368 10.49 12.36 15.30
C TYR A 368 11.31 13.38 16.11
N PRO A 369 12.47 13.04 16.69
CA PRO A 369 12.84 11.67 17.04
C PRO A 369 11.74 11.03 17.90
N THR A 370 11.54 9.72 17.76
CA THR A 370 10.51 8.98 18.50
C THR A 370 10.59 9.31 19.99
N ALA A 371 9.42 9.40 20.65
CA ALA A 371 9.32 9.52 22.10
C ALA A 371 10.33 8.59 22.80
N ARG A 372 10.92 9.07 23.91
CA ARG A 372 11.98 8.34 24.65
C ARG A 372 11.62 6.85 24.71
N PRO A 373 12.40 5.96 24.10
CA PRO A 373 12.09 4.54 24.08
C PRO A 373 12.03 4.07 25.53
N ALA A 374 11.12 3.13 25.81
CA ALA A 374 10.91 2.62 27.16
C ALA A 374 12.23 2.16 27.82
N ASP A 375 13.17 1.66 27.02
CA ASP A 375 14.50 1.24 27.46
C ASP A 375 15.37 2.41 27.92
N ALA A 376 15.31 3.56 27.25
CA ALA A 376 16.02 4.76 27.70
C ALA A 376 15.42 5.28 29.02
N GLN A 377 14.10 5.26 29.16
CA GLN A 377 13.45 5.67 30.40
C GLN A 377 13.76 4.73 31.57
N ARG A 378 13.74 3.40 31.33
CA ARG A 378 14.18 2.40 32.33
C ARG A 378 15.66 2.61 32.68
N ALA A 379 16.52 2.80 31.69
CA ALA A 379 17.94 3.07 31.91
C ALA A 379 18.17 4.35 32.72
N ALA A 380 17.38 5.41 32.51
CA ALA A 380 17.46 6.63 33.32
C ALA A 380 17.16 6.35 34.79
N ASN A 381 16.09 5.61 35.07
CA ASN A 381 15.69 5.27 36.44
C ASN A 381 16.71 4.31 37.08
N SER A 382 17.10 3.25 36.38
CA SER A 382 18.05 2.24 36.85
C SER A 382 19.46 2.80 37.09
N ARG A 383 19.88 3.83 36.34
CA ARG A 383 21.10 4.59 36.61
C ARG A 383 21.06 5.21 38.01
N ILE A 384 19.95 5.84 38.39
CA ILE A 384 19.82 6.52 39.69
C ILE A 384 19.91 5.48 40.81
N PHE A 385 19.20 4.36 40.68
CA PHE A 385 19.28 3.27 41.66
C PHE A 385 20.68 2.66 41.75
N GLY A 386 21.34 2.41 40.61
CA GLY A 386 22.72 1.89 40.59
C GLY A 386 23.71 2.85 41.24
N ALA A 387 23.61 4.16 40.95
CA ALA A 387 24.45 5.19 41.55
C ALA A 387 24.21 5.33 43.06
N MET A 388 22.95 5.28 43.51
CA MET A 388 22.60 5.31 44.93
C MET A 388 23.11 4.07 45.66
N ALA A 389 22.92 2.87 45.11
CA ALA A 389 23.43 1.63 45.69
C ALA A 389 24.96 1.64 45.80
N TRP A 390 25.65 2.12 44.77
CA TRP A 390 27.11 2.28 44.77
C TRP A 390 27.58 3.29 45.84
N LEU A 391 26.92 4.43 45.96
CA LEU A 391 27.26 5.45 46.95
C LEU A 391 27.02 4.95 48.38
N VAL A 392 25.90 4.29 48.64
CA VAL A 392 25.60 3.68 49.94
C VAL A 392 26.64 2.63 50.31
N ALA A 393 27.04 1.77 49.36
CA ALA A 393 28.05 0.75 49.58
C ALA A 393 29.45 1.35 49.86
N LEU A 394 29.80 2.45 49.18
CA LEU A 394 31.03 3.20 49.45
C LEU A 394 31.02 3.85 50.84
N VAL A 395 29.93 4.51 51.22
CA VAL A 395 29.80 5.14 52.54
C VAL A 395 29.85 4.08 53.65
N ALA A 396 29.15 2.95 53.48
CA ALA A 396 29.18 1.84 54.44
C ALA A 396 30.61 1.27 54.60
N SER A 397 31.35 1.16 53.50
CA SER A 397 32.74 0.70 53.49
C SER A 397 33.67 1.70 54.18
N ALA A 398 33.50 3.00 53.94
CA ALA A 398 34.28 4.06 54.58
C ALA A 398 34.01 4.13 56.10
N LEU A 399 32.75 4.00 56.53
CA LEU A 399 32.37 3.97 57.94
C LEU A 399 32.89 2.72 58.65
N ALA A 400 32.83 1.56 58.00
CA ALA A 400 33.41 0.33 58.55
C ALA A 400 34.93 0.45 58.69
N GLY A 401 35.64 0.93 57.67
CA GLY A 401 37.10 1.14 57.71
C GLY A 401 37.53 2.17 58.75
N GLY A 402 36.81 3.29 58.87
CA GLY A 402 37.07 4.32 59.87
C GLY A 402 36.82 3.85 61.30
N PHE A 403 35.79 3.04 61.52
CA PHE A 403 35.52 2.42 62.82
C PHE A 403 36.66 1.49 63.26
N TRP A 404 37.18 0.66 62.36
CA TRP A 404 38.31 -0.22 62.67
C TRP A 404 39.63 0.53 62.90
N ALA A 405 39.90 1.59 62.13
CA ALA A 405 41.06 2.45 62.37
C ALA A 405 40.99 3.13 63.76
N PHE A 406 39.80 3.54 64.19
CA PHE A 406 39.59 4.12 65.52
C PHE A 406 39.73 3.09 66.65
N VAL A 407 39.20 1.87 66.47
CA VAL A 407 39.30 0.79 67.46
C VAL A 407 40.74 0.26 67.57
N GLY A 408 41.49 0.17 66.46
CA GLY A 408 42.90 -0.21 66.46
C GLY A 408 43.83 0.83 67.10
N ALA A 409 43.43 2.11 67.09
CA ALA A 409 44.20 3.19 67.72
C ALA A 409 44.10 3.21 69.26
N PHE A 410 43.18 2.46 69.86
CA PHE A 410 43.15 2.23 71.30
C PHE A 410 43.80 0.87 71.61
N PRO A 411 45.11 0.82 71.95
CA PRO A 411 45.74 -0.41 72.38
C PRO A 411 45.06 -0.87 73.68
N VAL A 412 44.25 -1.93 73.59
CA VAL A 412 43.68 -2.60 74.75
C VAL A 412 44.86 -3.16 75.55
N ARG A 413 45.31 -2.40 76.54
CA ARG A 413 46.37 -2.77 77.46
C ARG A 413 45.81 -3.86 78.38
N TRP A 414 45.81 -5.10 77.90
CA TRP A 414 45.44 -6.26 78.71
C TRP A 414 46.41 -6.37 79.89
N THR A 415 45.97 -5.91 81.06
CA THR A 415 46.67 -6.09 82.32
C THR A 415 46.53 -7.55 82.73
N ARG A 416 47.59 -8.32 82.45
CA ARG A 416 47.79 -9.69 82.93
C ARG A 416 48.02 -9.63 84.45
N ARG A 417 46.97 -9.73 85.27
CA ARG A 417 47.12 -10.01 86.71
C ARG A 417 47.42 -11.50 86.89
N ARG A 418 48.52 -11.78 87.59
CA ARG A 418 48.91 -13.11 88.08
C ARG A 418 48.03 -13.53 89.25
#